data_AF-A0A350V195-F1
#
_entry.id   AF-A0A350V195-F1
#
_cell.length_a   1.000
_cell.length_b   1.000
_cell.length_c   1.000
_cell.angle_alpha   90.00
_cell.angle_beta   90.00
_cell.angle_gamma   90.00
#
_symmetry.space_group_name_H-M   'P 1'
#
loop_
_entity.id
_entity.type
_entity.pdbx_description
1 polymer ?
#
loop_
_entity_poly.entity_id
_entity_poly.type
_entity_poly.pdbx_seq_one_letter_code
_entity_poly.pdbx_strand_id
1 'polypeptide(L)'
;MTINNLSSILLAVLFIISTVSTSVSFSQEEVILDSIHTGGKYRITTYNDKEVIGKVIKQDSVYLFITTEEGTVRIRHEDVFSVSKTTMPRLIKALLSLGGGIYLQSGDYGGYRETNKPGYTFDFSAAYPFSENKAIRLDLSYSRLKRDAASYSYYYNPNGPGYSTQNVDVYSAYVDFVFGNFTTNADFSVYGIAGIGLMHVNEGEYQYTDYYYYDTTYTYTTRTYPGFSNTNFSMAIGGGMRFKVNNRLGAFLEAQYNMTTYEGFFWFFGRGYFPIRAGVTYTFY
;
A
#
# COMPACT_ATOMS: atom_id res chain seq x y z
N MET A 1 -24.71 -2.10 8.21
CA MET A 1 -24.13 -0.96 7.47
C MET A 1 -25.03 -0.70 6.27
N THR A 2 -25.66 0.46 6.17
CA THR A 2 -26.64 0.78 5.11
C THR A 2 -25.92 1.09 3.79
N ILE A 3 -26.54 0.72 2.67
CA ILE A 3 -26.06 0.89 1.28
C ILE A 3 -25.59 2.34 0.99
N ASN A 4 -26.13 3.32 1.71
CA ASN A 4 -25.79 4.74 1.58
C ASN A 4 -24.37 5.11 2.04
N ASN A 5 -23.73 4.31 2.90
CA ASN A 5 -22.36 4.59 3.37
C ASN A 5 -21.28 4.03 2.42
N LEU A 6 -21.61 2.99 1.65
CA LEU A 6 -20.70 2.41 0.67
C LEU A 6 -20.55 3.30 -0.58
N SER A 7 -21.64 3.96 -0.99
CA SER A 7 -21.63 4.88 -2.12
C SER A 7 -20.79 6.14 -1.84
N SER A 8 -20.79 6.63 -0.61
CA SER A 8 -20.04 7.82 -0.19
C SER A 8 -18.53 7.55 -0.09
N ILE A 9 -18.12 6.37 0.37
CA ILE A 9 -16.70 5.95 0.35
C ILE A 9 -16.22 5.76 -1.09
N LEU A 10 -17.02 5.10 -1.95
CA LEU A 10 -16.68 4.91 -3.36
C LEU A 10 -16.55 6.25 -4.09
N LEU A 11 -17.46 7.20 -3.82
CA LEU A 11 -17.40 8.57 -4.33
C LEU A 11 -16.17 9.33 -3.83
N ALA A 12 -15.79 9.18 -2.56
CA ALA A 12 -14.58 9.79 -2.03
C ALA A 12 -13.31 9.22 -2.68
N VAL A 13 -13.25 7.89 -2.89
CA VAL A 13 -12.16 7.23 -3.60
C VAL A 13 -12.10 7.67 -5.07
N LEU A 14 -13.24 7.71 -5.77
CA LEU A 14 -13.32 8.21 -7.15
C LEU A 14 -12.94 9.69 -7.25
N PHE A 15 -13.32 10.51 -6.26
CA PHE A 15 -12.95 11.92 -6.20
C PHE A 15 -11.43 12.09 -5.99
N ILE A 16 -10.82 11.33 -5.07
CA ILE A 16 -9.37 11.32 -4.86
C ILE A 16 -8.64 10.84 -6.12
N ILE A 17 -9.13 9.78 -6.78
CA ILE A 17 -8.57 9.29 -8.05
C ILE A 17 -8.66 10.39 -9.13
N SER A 18 -9.80 11.08 -9.23
CA SER A 18 -10.02 12.14 -10.23
C SER A 18 -9.15 13.38 -10.01
N THR A 19 -8.88 13.75 -8.75
CA THR A 19 -8.05 14.92 -8.41
C THR A 19 -6.56 14.62 -8.46
N VAL A 20 -6.14 13.36 -8.26
CA VAL A 20 -4.76 12.94 -8.44
C VAL A 20 -4.37 12.94 -9.94
N SER A 21 -5.32 12.67 -10.85
CA SER A 21 -5.06 12.70 -12.30
C SER A 21 -4.78 14.08 -12.91
N THR A 22 -5.09 15.18 -12.22
CA THR A 22 -4.89 16.54 -12.76
C THR A 22 -3.62 17.24 -12.26
N SER A 23 -2.88 16.61 -11.33
CA SER A 23 -1.66 17.20 -10.76
C SER A 23 -0.42 16.56 -11.38
N VAL A 24 0.18 17.23 -12.37
CA VAL A 24 1.54 16.88 -12.86
C VAL A 24 2.55 17.43 -11.85
N SER A 25 2.79 16.72 -10.76
CA SER A 25 3.80 17.12 -9.76
C SER A 25 5.21 16.76 -10.24
N PHE A 26 5.92 17.71 -10.81
CA PHE A 26 7.35 17.54 -11.08
C PHE A 26 8.08 17.40 -9.73
N SER A 27 8.83 16.32 -9.54
CA SER A 27 9.79 16.24 -8.43
C SER A 27 10.94 17.19 -8.80
N GLN A 28 11.02 18.30 -8.09
CA GLN A 28 12.09 19.28 -8.24
C GLN A 28 13.23 18.86 -7.31
N GLU A 29 14.31 18.35 -7.87
CA GLU A 29 15.60 18.39 -7.17
C GLU A 29 16.16 19.79 -7.43
N GLU A 30 16.15 20.65 -6.39
CA GLU A 30 16.79 21.96 -6.47
C GLU A 30 18.29 21.76 -6.70
N VAL A 31 18.75 22.28 -7.84
CA VAL A 31 20.15 22.23 -8.26
C VAL A 31 20.75 23.60 -7.95
N ILE A 32 21.84 23.61 -7.20
CA ILE A 32 22.64 24.82 -6.98
C ILE A 32 23.14 25.30 -8.35
N LEU A 33 22.99 26.59 -8.68
CA LEU A 33 23.30 27.16 -10.00
C LEU A 33 24.70 26.76 -10.50
N ASP A 34 25.68 26.69 -9.60
CA ASP A 34 27.08 26.33 -9.89
C ASP A 34 27.29 24.85 -10.28
N SER A 35 26.28 24.00 -10.12
CA SER A 35 26.31 22.58 -10.46
C SER A 35 25.65 22.25 -11.81
N ILE A 36 25.31 23.27 -12.60
CA ILE A 36 24.88 23.11 -13.99
C ILE A 36 26.07 22.67 -14.85
N HIS A 37 25.87 21.60 -15.61
CA HIS A 37 26.87 21.08 -16.53
C HIS A 37 26.36 21.16 -17.97
N THR A 38 27.27 21.53 -18.87
CA THR A 38 27.00 21.52 -20.31
C THR A 38 26.62 20.10 -20.75
N GLY A 39 25.57 19.98 -21.55
CA GLY A 39 25.01 18.72 -22.02
C GLY A 39 23.83 18.19 -21.20
N GLY A 40 23.59 18.69 -19.99
CA GLY A 40 22.43 18.31 -19.17
C GLY A 40 21.13 19.00 -19.60
N LYS A 41 19.98 18.34 -19.35
CA LYS A 41 18.64 18.93 -19.53
C LYS A 41 18.13 19.47 -18.19
N TYR A 42 17.75 20.74 -18.16
CA TYR A 42 17.34 21.44 -16.95
C TYR A 42 16.05 22.22 -17.19
N ARG A 43 15.29 22.41 -16.11
CA ARG A 43 14.22 23.41 -16.02
C ARG A 43 14.78 24.58 -15.24
N ILE A 44 14.79 25.76 -15.85
CA ILE A 44 15.25 27.00 -15.25
C ILE A 44 14.03 27.91 -15.07
N THR A 45 13.82 28.37 -13.85
CA THR A 45 12.79 29.35 -13.50
C THR A 45 13.48 30.68 -13.22
N THR A 46 13.05 31.74 -13.89
CA THR A 46 13.60 33.09 -13.71
C THR A 46 12.79 33.90 -12.70
N TYR A 47 13.35 34.99 -12.18
CA TYR A 47 12.67 35.88 -11.20
C TYR A 47 11.38 36.55 -11.71
N ASN A 48 11.14 36.52 -13.03
CA ASN A 48 9.90 36.98 -13.66
C ASN A 48 8.93 35.81 -13.97
N ASP A 49 9.08 34.68 -13.27
CA ASP A 49 8.26 33.47 -13.38
C ASP A 49 8.24 32.81 -14.77
N LYS A 50 9.25 33.06 -15.62
CA LYS A 50 9.37 32.34 -16.89
C LYS A 50 10.09 31.02 -16.67
N GLU A 51 9.49 29.94 -17.17
CA GLU A 51 10.11 28.62 -17.19
C GLU A 51 10.76 28.35 -18.55
N VAL A 52 12.03 27.93 -18.53
CA VAL A 52 12.76 27.48 -19.72
C VAL A 52 13.22 26.05 -19.50
N ILE A 53 12.73 25.12 -20.31
CA ILE A 53 13.07 23.70 -20.24
C ILE A 53 13.88 23.33 -21.47
N GLY A 54 15.11 22.87 -21.27
CA GLY A 54 15.95 22.53 -22.42
C GLY A 54 17.33 22.02 -22.04
N LYS A 55 18.14 21.75 -23.06
CA LYS A 55 19.51 21.25 -22.89
C LYS A 55 20.47 22.43 -22.82
N VAL A 56 21.29 22.49 -21.76
CA VAL A 56 22.35 23.50 -21.64
C VAL A 56 23.45 23.16 -22.64
N ILE A 57 23.64 24.00 -23.65
CA ILE A 57 24.64 23.79 -24.71
C ILE A 57 25.94 24.55 -24.47
N LYS A 58 25.89 25.61 -23.68
CA LYS A 58 27.04 26.42 -23.30
C LYS A 58 26.71 27.19 -22.02
N GLN A 59 27.72 27.38 -21.19
CA GLN A 59 27.67 28.33 -20.08
C GLN A 59 28.94 29.16 -20.07
N ASP A 60 28.81 30.43 -19.74
CA ASP A 60 29.93 31.32 -19.42
C ASP A 60 29.69 31.94 -18.03
N SER A 61 30.50 32.90 -17.61
CA SER A 61 30.36 33.49 -16.27
C SER A 61 29.06 34.28 -16.05
N VAL A 62 28.36 34.66 -17.13
CA VAL A 62 27.20 35.56 -17.07
C VAL A 62 25.93 34.90 -17.60
N TYR A 63 26.04 33.98 -18.55
CA TYR A 63 24.93 33.44 -19.32
C TYR A 63 24.90 31.91 -19.38
N LEU A 64 23.67 31.39 -19.37
CA LEU A 64 23.30 30.04 -19.76
C LEU A 64 22.67 30.06 -21.15
N PHE A 65 23.16 29.20 -22.04
CA PHE A 65 22.59 28.99 -23.37
C PHE A 65 21.86 27.64 -23.37
N ILE A 66 20.56 27.67 -23.61
CA ILE A 66 19.67 26.53 -23.50
C ILE A 66 18.97 26.31 -24.83
N THR A 67 19.11 25.12 -25.40
CA THR A 67 18.34 24.71 -26.57
C THR A 67 17.00 24.12 -26.13
N THR A 68 15.92 24.76 -26.55
CA THR A 68 14.52 24.33 -26.41
C THR A 68 13.99 23.83 -27.77
N GLU A 69 12.72 23.44 -27.83
CA GLU A 69 12.06 23.05 -29.08
C GLU A 69 11.86 24.24 -30.05
N GLU A 70 11.77 25.46 -29.50
CA GLU A 70 11.50 26.69 -30.26
C GLU A 70 12.79 27.41 -30.70
N GLY A 71 13.95 26.98 -30.20
CA GLY A 71 15.25 27.57 -30.56
C GLY A 71 16.23 27.60 -29.40
N THR A 72 17.26 28.45 -29.51
CA THR A 72 18.24 28.65 -28.43
C THR A 72 17.89 29.90 -27.65
N VAL A 73 17.65 29.73 -26.35
CA VAL A 73 17.35 30.80 -25.40
C VAL A 73 18.60 31.11 -24.57
N ARG A 74 18.85 32.40 -24.34
CA ARG A 74 19.95 32.88 -23.49
C ARG A 74 19.37 33.48 -22.21
N ILE A 75 19.78 32.95 -21.06
CA ILE A 75 19.35 33.39 -19.72
C ILE A 75 20.56 33.89 -18.94
N ARG A 76 20.46 35.00 -18.21
CA ARG A 76 21.54 35.44 -17.33
C ARG A 76 21.50 34.69 -16.01
N HIS A 77 22.66 34.41 -15.43
CA HIS A 77 22.77 33.81 -14.10
C HIS A 77 22.00 34.60 -13.03
N GLU A 78 22.08 35.93 -13.07
CA GLU A 78 21.38 36.81 -12.13
C GLU A 78 19.85 36.73 -12.22
N ASP A 79 19.31 36.35 -13.39
CA ASP A 79 17.88 36.25 -13.62
C ASP A 79 17.32 34.89 -13.18
N VAL A 80 18.18 33.94 -12.83
CA VAL A 80 17.77 32.59 -12.42
C VAL A 80 17.33 32.60 -10.97
N PHE A 81 16.04 32.35 -10.75
CA PHE A 81 15.48 32.16 -9.43
C PHE A 81 15.75 30.74 -8.92
N SER A 82 15.53 29.72 -9.76
CA SER A 82 15.80 28.33 -9.42
C SER A 82 16.14 27.49 -10.64
N VAL A 83 16.91 26.42 -10.39
CA VAL A 83 17.23 25.40 -11.39
C VAL A 83 16.86 24.06 -10.83
N SER A 84 16.18 23.26 -11.65
CA SER A 84 15.95 21.85 -11.36
C SER A 84 16.48 21.01 -12.50
N LYS A 85 17.15 19.91 -12.16
CA LYS A 85 17.54 18.92 -13.16
C LYS A 85 16.25 18.35 -13.73
N THR A 86 16.07 18.42 -15.05
CA THR A 86 14.95 17.71 -15.67
C THR A 86 15.26 16.23 -15.59
N THR A 87 14.83 15.57 -14.52
CA THR A 87 14.90 14.11 -14.35
C THR A 87 13.78 13.46 -15.15
N MET A 88 13.93 13.51 -16.49
CA MET A 88 13.07 12.91 -17.50
C MET A 88 11.59 13.38 -17.51
N PRO A 89 10.92 13.38 -18.68
CA PRO A 89 9.46 13.35 -18.70
C PRO A 89 8.99 12.15 -17.87
N ARG A 90 7.94 12.32 -17.07
CA ARG A 90 7.23 11.21 -16.43
C ARG A 90 6.95 10.15 -17.48
N LEU A 91 7.67 9.04 -17.41
CA LEU A 91 7.41 7.90 -18.27
C LEU A 91 6.20 7.10 -17.75
N ILE A 92 5.93 7.14 -16.45
CA ILE A 92 4.75 6.51 -15.83
C ILE A 92 4.03 7.54 -14.95
N LYS A 93 2.77 7.82 -15.24
CA LYS A 93 1.89 8.69 -14.45
C LYS A 93 1.27 7.99 -13.26
N ALA A 94 0.83 6.75 -13.45
CA ALA A 94 0.19 5.96 -12.41
C ALA A 94 0.27 4.46 -12.73
N LEU A 95 0.18 3.65 -11.69
CA LEU A 95 0.12 2.20 -11.76
C LEU A 95 -1.10 1.76 -10.96
N LEU A 96 -2.06 1.12 -11.62
CA LEU A 96 -3.17 0.48 -10.93
C LEU A 96 -2.91 -1.02 -10.86
N SER A 97 -3.07 -1.63 -9.70
CA SER A 97 -2.92 -3.07 -9.54
C SER A 97 -4.18 -3.66 -8.93
N LEU A 98 -4.53 -4.84 -9.42
CA LEU A 98 -5.60 -5.67 -8.87
C LEU A 98 -5.03 -7.06 -8.65
N GLY A 99 -5.21 -7.58 -7.45
CA GLY A 99 -4.66 -8.87 -7.07
C GLY A 99 -5.52 -9.61 -6.05
N GLY A 100 -5.01 -10.78 -5.71
CA GLY A 100 -5.48 -11.53 -4.57
C GLY A 100 -4.44 -12.54 -4.13
N GLY A 101 -4.74 -13.25 -3.06
CA GLY A 101 -3.83 -14.27 -2.56
C GLY A 101 -4.24 -14.81 -1.20
N ILE A 102 -3.24 -15.09 -0.38
CA ILE A 102 -3.41 -15.78 0.90
C ILE A 102 -3.16 -14.80 2.05
N TYR A 103 -4.05 -14.83 3.04
CA TYR A 103 -3.89 -14.11 4.30
C TYR A 103 -3.39 -15.09 5.37
N LEU A 104 -2.21 -14.81 5.94
CA LEU A 104 -1.64 -15.58 7.03
C LEU A 104 -1.58 -14.74 8.29
N GLN A 105 -2.32 -15.12 9.33
CA GLN A 105 -2.24 -14.41 10.60
C GLN A 105 -0.95 -14.76 11.34
N SER A 106 -0.33 -13.76 11.98
CA SER A 106 0.92 -13.91 12.73
C SER A 106 0.76 -13.43 14.17
N GLY A 107 1.27 -14.25 15.08
CA GLY A 107 1.21 -13.99 16.52
C GLY A 107 0.18 -14.88 17.21
N ASP A 108 0.62 -15.51 18.29
CA ASP A 108 -0.25 -16.30 19.16
C ASP A 108 -1.05 -15.38 20.09
N TYR A 109 -2.34 -15.66 20.22
CA TYR A 109 -3.04 -15.36 21.45
C TYR A 109 -2.44 -16.30 22.50
N GLY A 110 -1.52 -15.77 23.31
CA GLY A 110 -0.99 -16.50 24.45
C GLY A 110 -2.14 -16.97 25.33
N GLY A 111 -2.43 -18.26 25.27
CA GLY A 111 -3.50 -18.92 26.00
C GLY A 111 -4.73 -19.22 25.15
N TYR A 112 -4.97 -20.52 24.96
CA TYR A 112 -6.20 -21.14 24.45
C TYR A 112 -6.30 -21.34 22.94
N ARG A 113 -6.88 -22.49 22.57
CA ARG A 113 -6.72 -23.24 21.30
C ARG A 113 -7.48 -22.60 20.12
N GLU A 114 -7.39 -21.29 19.94
CA GLU A 114 -7.94 -20.64 18.76
C GLU A 114 -6.98 -20.81 17.58
N THR A 115 -7.39 -21.58 16.58
CA THR A 115 -6.58 -21.77 15.37
C THR A 115 -7.14 -20.91 14.25
N ASN A 116 -6.39 -19.87 13.89
CA ASN A 116 -6.66 -19.09 12.69
C ASN A 116 -6.28 -19.93 11.46
N LYS A 117 -7.26 -20.21 10.59
CA LYS A 117 -7.00 -20.85 9.30
C LYS A 117 -6.50 -19.81 8.30
N PRO A 118 -5.62 -20.19 7.35
CA PRO A 118 -5.27 -19.33 6.24
C PRO A 118 -6.54 -18.79 5.55
N GLY A 119 -6.55 -17.49 5.31
CA GLY A 119 -7.62 -16.80 4.61
C GLY A 119 -7.28 -16.51 3.17
N TYR A 120 -8.23 -15.91 2.46
CA TYR A 120 -7.96 -15.29 1.17
C TYR A 120 -7.89 -13.77 1.32
N THR A 121 -7.22 -13.12 0.39
CA THR A 121 -7.17 -11.66 0.28
C THR A 121 -7.46 -11.22 -1.16
N PHE A 122 -8.11 -10.07 -1.30
CA PHE A 122 -8.29 -9.33 -2.54
C PHE A 122 -7.75 -7.93 -2.33
N ASP A 123 -6.98 -7.44 -3.30
CA ASP A 123 -6.31 -6.15 -3.20
C ASP A 123 -6.54 -5.30 -4.45
N PHE A 124 -6.64 -4.00 -4.20
CA PHE A 124 -6.60 -2.97 -5.21
C PHE A 124 -5.61 -1.90 -4.74
N SER A 125 -4.66 -1.54 -5.60
CA SER A 125 -3.73 -0.47 -5.28
C SER A 125 -3.53 0.50 -6.42
N ALA A 126 -3.27 1.76 -6.06
CA ALA A 126 -2.94 2.84 -6.96
C ALA A 126 -1.61 3.45 -6.53
N ALA A 127 -0.57 3.29 -7.34
CA ALA A 127 0.74 3.85 -7.09
C ALA A 127 1.04 5.01 -8.05
N TYR A 128 1.65 6.05 -7.50
CA TYR A 128 2.05 7.27 -8.17
C TYR A 128 3.58 7.42 -8.06
N PRO A 129 4.32 7.02 -9.09
CA PRO A 129 5.76 7.25 -9.14
C PRO A 129 6.05 8.75 -9.21
N PHE A 130 6.87 9.23 -8.28
CA PHE A 130 7.38 10.61 -8.30
C PHE A 130 8.88 10.66 -8.63
N SER A 131 9.54 9.51 -8.74
CA SER A 131 10.90 9.34 -9.25
C SER A 131 11.01 7.99 -9.97
N GLU A 132 12.10 7.78 -10.72
CA GLU A 132 12.40 6.49 -11.36
C GLU A 132 12.51 5.34 -10.35
N ASN A 133 12.77 5.67 -9.08
CA ASN A 133 12.95 4.68 -8.02
C ASN A 133 12.03 4.81 -6.80
N LYS A 134 11.08 5.76 -6.81
CA LYS A 134 10.19 6.03 -5.68
C LYS A 134 8.76 6.29 -6.12
N ALA A 135 7.80 5.75 -5.37
CA ALA A 135 6.37 5.99 -5.54
C ALA A 135 5.65 6.10 -4.20
N ILE A 136 4.51 6.79 -4.19
CA ILE A 136 3.51 6.70 -3.11
C ILE A 136 2.39 5.79 -3.61
N ARG A 137 1.90 4.87 -2.78
CA ARG A 137 0.85 3.93 -3.12
C ARG A 137 -0.29 4.00 -2.11
N LEU A 138 -1.52 4.07 -2.60
CA LEU A 138 -2.71 3.75 -1.82
C LEU A 138 -3.02 2.27 -2.04
N ASP A 139 -3.09 1.50 -0.97
CA ASP A 139 -3.36 0.05 -0.99
C ASP A 139 -4.62 -0.26 -0.19
N LEU A 140 -5.61 -0.83 -0.86
CA LEU A 140 -6.90 -1.22 -0.29
C LEU A 140 -7.02 -2.74 -0.37
N SER A 141 -7.34 -3.38 0.76
CA SER A 141 -7.51 -4.84 0.79
C SER A 141 -8.74 -5.28 1.54
N TYR A 142 -9.31 -6.39 1.09
CA TYR A 142 -10.31 -7.17 1.78
C TYR A 142 -9.79 -8.58 1.98
N SER A 143 -9.75 -9.06 3.21
CA SER A 143 -9.36 -10.42 3.53
C SER A 143 -10.45 -11.10 4.34
N ARG A 144 -10.63 -12.39 4.13
CA ARG A 144 -11.51 -13.21 4.96
C ARG A 144 -10.75 -14.46 5.38
N LEU A 145 -10.82 -14.74 6.67
CA LEU A 145 -10.35 -15.98 7.26
C LEU A 145 -11.42 -16.63 8.13
N LYS A 146 -11.17 -17.88 8.50
CA LYS A 146 -11.96 -18.64 9.46
C LYS A 146 -11.14 -18.82 10.72
N ARG A 147 -11.73 -18.54 11.88
CA ARG A 147 -11.16 -18.86 13.18
C ARG A 147 -12.01 -19.94 13.83
N ASP A 148 -11.37 -21.00 14.29
CA ASP A 148 -12.04 -21.97 15.14
C ASP A 148 -11.96 -21.45 16.58
N ALA A 149 -13.10 -21.10 17.16
CA ALA A 149 -13.18 -20.73 18.57
C ALA A 149 -13.24 -22.03 19.39
N ALA A 150 -12.26 -22.24 20.27
CA ALA A 150 -12.22 -23.46 21.06
C ALA A 150 -13.33 -23.47 22.13
N SER A 151 -14.09 -24.56 22.17
CA SER A 151 -14.87 -24.93 23.36
C SER A 151 -13.87 -25.44 24.42
N TYR A 152 -13.87 -24.81 25.59
CA TYR A 152 -13.10 -25.28 26.73
C TYR A 152 -13.97 -26.27 27.51
N SER A 153 -13.60 -27.54 27.47
CA SER A 153 -14.14 -28.55 28.36
C SER A 153 -13.03 -28.98 29.31
N TYR A 154 -13.24 -28.82 30.62
CA TYR A 154 -12.34 -29.35 31.67
C TYR A 154 -12.16 -30.87 31.58
N TYR A 155 -13.04 -31.56 30.85
CA TYR A 155 -13.08 -33.01 30.77
C TYR A 155 -13.08 -33.49 29.32
N TYR A 156 -12.33 -34.56 29.05
CA TYR A 156 -12.21 -35.20 27.75
C TYR A 156 -13.60 -35.59 27.21
N ASN A 157 -14.05 -34.95 26.14
CA ASN A 157 -15.20 -35.40 25.37
C ASN A 157 -14.71 -36.49 24.40
N PRO A 158 -15.18 -37.76 24.51
CA PRO A 158 -14.81 -38.82 23.56
C PRO A 158 -15.28 -38.55 22.11
N ASN A 159 -16.20 -37.58 21.91
CA ASN A 159 -16.67 -37.13 20.60
C ASN A 159 -15.97 -35.84 20.10
N GLY A 160 -14.91 -35.39 20.80
CA GLY A 160 -14.14 -34.20 20.44
C GLY A 160 -14.78 -32.88 20.91
N PRO A 161 -13.98 -31.81 21.10
CA PRO A 161 -14.54 -30.48 21.36
C PRO A 161 -15.36 -30.02 20.14
N GLY A 162 -16.57 -29.54 20.38
CA GLY A 162 -17.37 -28.89 19.34
C GLY A 162 -16.76 -27.53 19.04
N TYR A 163 -16.06 -27.42 17.90
CA TYR A 163 -15.57 -26.14 17.41
C TYR A 163 -16.71 -25.37 16.74
N SER A 164 -16.95 -24.13 17.14
CA SER A 164 -17.68 -23.20 16.27
C SER A 164 -16.67 -22.46 15.41
N THR A 165 -16.91 -22.46 14.11
CA THR A 165 -16.09 -21.71 13.17
C THR A 165 -16.74 -20.36 12.95
N GLN A 166 -16.00 -19.29 13.25
CA GLN A 166 -16.42 -17.92 12.96
C GLN A 166 -15.69 -17.40 11.71
N ASN A 167 -16.38 -16.52 10.98
CA ASN A 167 -15.75 -15.76 9.90
C ASN A 167 -15.17 -14.46 10.48
N VAL A 168 -13.97 -14.12 10.02
CA VAL A 168 -13.32 -12.85 10.33
C VAL A 168 -13.09 -12.13 9.00
N ASP A 169 -13.73 -10.98 8.86
CA ASP A 169 -13.61 -10.08 7.72
C ASP A 169 -12.66 -8.93 8.08
N VAL A 170 -11.65 -8.70 7.26
CA VAL A 170 -10.63 -7.67 7.47
C VAL A 170 -10.62 -6.73 6.28
N TYR A 171 -10.82 -5.45 6.53
CA TYR A 171 -10.71 -4.38 5.55
C TYR A 171 -9.51 -3.52 5.91
N SER A 172 -8.63 -3.27 4.96
CA SER A 172 -7.43 -2.47 5.22
C SER A 172 -7.25 -1.37 4.19
N ALA A 173 -6.74 -0.23 4.64
CA ALA A 173 -6.36 0.90 3.81
C ALA A 173 -5.00 1.42 4.28
N TYR A 174 -4.00 1.38 3.40
CA TYR A 174 -2.64 1.82 3.66
C TYR A 174 -2.19 2.90 2.68
N VAL A 175 -1.35 3.80 3.19
CA VAL A 175 -0.51 4.68 2.37
C VAL A 175 0.92 4.19 2.52
N ASP A 176 1.48 3.70 1.42
CA ASP A 176 2.82 3.12 1.36
C ASP A 176 3.78 4.01 0.58
N PHE A 177 5.01 4.08 1.05
CA PHE A 177 6.17 4.43 0.24
C PHE A 177 6.72 3.16 -0.42
N VAL A 178 6.89 3.22 -1.73
CA VAL A 178 7.42 2.12 -2.53
C VAL A 178 8.76 2.53 -3.12
N PHE A 179 9.79 1.72 -2.87
CA PHE A 179 11.15 1.93 -3.34
C PHE A 179 11.49 0.81 -4.33
N GLY A 180 11.77 1.11 -5.59
CA GLY A 180 11.94 0.07 -6.61
C GLY A 180 12.47 0.62 -7.92
N ASN A 181 12.24 -0.08 -9.03
CA ASN A 181 12.51 0.45 -10.36
C ASN A 181 11.16 0.64 -11.10
N PHE A 182 10.83 1.90 -11.41
CA PHE A 182 9.63 2.35 -12.10
C PHE A 182 9.94 2.88 -13.52
N THR A 183 11.05 2.48 -14.11
CA THR A 183 11.38 2.81 -15.50
C THR A 183 10.59 1.95 -16.48
N THR A 184 10.38 2.43 -17.70
CA THR A 184 9.61 1.73 -18.74
C THR A 184 10.37 0.63 -19.46
N ASN A 185 11.69 0.58 -19.24
CA ASN A 185 12.62 -0.29 -19.97
C ASN A 185 12.91 -1.58 -19.21
N ALA A 186 12.57 -1.65 -17.92
CA ALA A 186 12.79 -2.84 -17.11
C ALA A 186 11.64 -3.83 -17.30
N ASP A 187 11.94 -5.03 -17.83
CA ASP A 187 10.97 -6.11 -17.93
C ASP A 187 10.73 -6.81 -16.59
N PHE A 188 11.68 -6.69 -15.67
CA PHE A 188 11.60 -7.20 -14.30
C PHE A 188 12.05 -6.12 -13.32
N SER A 189 11.30 -5.93 -12.23
CA SER A 189 11.70 -5.05 -11.15
C SER A 189 11.37 -5.63 -9.78
N VAL A 190 12.27 -5.41 -8.83
CA VAL A 190 12.06 -5.70 -7.40
C VAL A 190 11.79 -4.38 -6.69
N TYR A 191 10.93 -4.40 -5.68
CA TYR A 191 10.61 -3.22 -4.89
C TYR A 191 10.39 -3.57 -3.42
N GLY A 192 10.71 -2.61 -2.55
CA GLY A 192 10.40 -2.60 -1.13
C GLY A 192 9.25 -1.64 -0.82
N ILE A 193 8.61 -1.87 0.32
CA ILE A 193 7.38 -1.19 0.73
C ILE A 193 7.49 -0.87 2.22
N ALA A 194 7.15 0.35 2.59
CA ALA A 194 6.94 0.75 3.98
C ALA A 194 5.76 1.72 4.06
N GLY A 195 4.80 1.47 4.94
CA GLY A 195 3.58 2.25 4.99
C GLY A 195 2.89 2.24 6.34
N ILE A 196 1.86 3.07 6.43
CA ILE A 196 0.99 3.18 7.60
C ILE A 196 -0.46 3.19 7.13
N GLY A 197 -1.36 2.70 7.97
CA GLY A 197 -2.75 2.55 7.58
C GLY A 197 -3.68 2.19 8.71
N LEU A 198 -4.92 1.93 8.31
CA LEU A 198 -5.99 1.48 9.18
C LEU A 198 -6.44 0.09 8.74
N MET A 199 -6.77 -0.73 9.72
CA MET A 199 -7.35 -2.05 9.54
C MET A 199 -8.63 -2.14 10.36
N HIS A 200 -9.75 -2.39 9.70
CA HIS A 200 -11.03 -2.68 10.33
C HIS A 200 -11.28 -4.19 10.31
N VAL A 201 -11.47 -4.79 11.48
CA VAL A 201 -11.79 -6.22 11.62
C VAL A 201 -13.22 -6.32 12.09
N ASN A 202 -13.97 -7.22 11.45
CA ASN A 202 -15.33 -7.58 11.81
C ASN A 202 -15.39 -9.08 12.03
N GLU A 203 -15.72 -9.48 13.25
CA GLU A 203 -15.84 -10.87 13.64
C GLU A 203 -17.30 -11.25 13.81
N GLY A 204 -17.67 -12.38 13.19
CA GLY A 204 -19.01 -12.94 13.34
C GLY A 204 -19.25 -13.48 14.76
N GLU A 205 -20.52 -13.66 15.08
CA GLU A 205 -20.93 -14.38 16.30
C GLU A 205 -20.35 -15.79 16.30
N TYR A 206 -20.01 -16.28 17.48
CA TYR A 206 -19.57 -17.66 17.67
C TYR A 206 -20.30 -18.30 18.85
N GLN A 207 -20.48 -19.61 18.75
CA GLN A 207 -21.11 -20.39 19.80
C GLN A 207 -20.05 -21.12 20.61
N TYR A 208 -20.21 -21.05 21.91
CA TYR A 208 -19.31 -21.66 22.85
C TYR A 208 -20.13 -22.59 23.73
N THR A 209 -19.82 -23.89 23.69
CA THR A 209 -20.53 -24.89 24.49
C THR A 209 -19.68 -25.31 25.67
N ASP A 210 -20.19 -25.09 26.88
CA ASP A 210 -19.64 -25.60 28.13
C ASP A 210 -20.29 -26.94 28.48
N TYR A 211 -19.49 -27.88 29.00
CA TYR A 211 -19.96 -29.14 29.57
C TYR A 211 -19.76 -29.13 31.09
N TYR A 212 -20.84 -29.33 31.85
CA TYR A 212 -20.80 -29.39 33.31
C TYR A 212 -21.23 -30.79 33.79
N TYR A 213 -20.50 -31.36 34.76
CA TYR A 213 -20.92 -32.55 35.49
C TYR A 213 -21.55 -32.13 36.81
N TYR A 214 -22.85 -32.39 36.95
CA TYR A 214 -23.50 -32.51 38.24
C TYR A 214 -24.15 -33.90 38.27
N ASP A 215 -23.59 -34.78 39.10
CA ASP A 215 -24.22 -36.03 39.52
C ASP A 215 -24.62 -37.01 38.38
N THR A 216 -23.62 -37.58 37.70
CA THR A 216 -23.75 -38.63 36.64
C THR A 216 -24.54 -38.28 35.37
N THR A 217 -25.09 -37.06 35.28
CA THR A 217 -25.89 -36.62 34.12
C THR A 217 -25.13 -35.56 33.32
N TYR A 218 -25.00 -35.74 32.00
CA TYR A 218 -24.36 -34.76 31.11
C TYR A 218 -25.29 -33.57 30.89
N THR A 219 -24.91 -32.39 31.39
CA THR A 219 -25.61 -31.13 31.06
C THR A 219 -24.66 -30.24 30.27
N TYR A 220 -25.11 -29.74 29.11
CA TYR A 220 -24.36 -28.77 28.31
C TYR A 220 -25.10 -27.44 28.26
N THR A 221 -24.33 -26.35 28.20
CA THR A 221 -24.87 -25.00 27.99
C THR A 221 -24.14 -24.38 26.82
N THR A 222 -24.87 -24.01 25.77
CA THR A 222 -24.34 -23.25 24.65
C THR A 222 -24.58 -21.77 24.90
N ARG A 223 -23.50 -20.99 24.96
CA ARG A 223 -23.51 -19.52 25.00
C ARG A 223 -23.17 -18.99 23.62
N THR A 224 -23.96 -18.03 23.14
CA THR A 224 -23.62 -17.27 21.93
C THR A 224 -22.85 -16.03 22.36
N TYR A 225 -21.61 -15.91 21.92
CA TYR A 225 -20.83 -14.70 22.07
C TYR A 225 -21.13 -13.76 20.90
N PRO A 226 -21.50 -12.50 21.17
CA PRO A 226 -21.77 -11.55 20.12
C PRO A 226 -20.50 -11.29 19.31
N GLY A 227 -20.67 -11.08 18.01
CA GLY A 227 -19.59 -10.61 17.15
C GLY A 227 -19.05 -9.26 17.63
N PHE A 228 -17.81 -8.96 17.28
CA PHE A 228 -17.21 -7.67 17.58
C PHE A 228 -16.57 -7.06 16.34
N SER A 229 -16.48 -5.74 16.34
CA SER A 229 -15.78 -4.99 15.30
C SER A 229 -14.83 -3.98 15.93
N ASN A 230 -13.61 -3.89 15.42
CA ASN A 230 -12.62 -2.91 15.87
C ASN A 230 -11.85 -2.32 14.68
N THR A 231 -11.37 -1.08 14.86
CA THR A 231 -10.48 -0.42 13.91
C THR A 231 -9.14 -0.17 14.58
N ASN A 232 -8.07 -0.59 13.93
CA ASN A 232 -6.71 -0.54 14.45
C ASN A 232 -5.82 0.29 13.52
N PHE A 233 -4.85 0.97 14.11
CA PHE A 233 -3.72 1.49 13.36
C PHE A 233 -2.78 0.34 13.01
N SER A 234 -2.13 0.43 11.87
CA SER A 234 -1.22 -0.61 11.40
C SER A 234 -0.05 -0.01 10.64
N MET A 235 1.11 -0.61 10.82
CA MET A 235 2.31 -0.33 10.03
C MET A 235 2.56 -1.49 9.08
N ALA A 236 2.94 -1.19 7.86
CA ALA A 236 3.22 -2.16 6.83
C ALA A 236 4.70 -2.11 6.42
N ILE A 237 5.34 -3.26 6.32
CA ILE A 237 6.66 -3.39 5.69
C ILE A 237 6.64 -4.61 4.78
N GLY A 238 7.25 -4.51 3.60
CA GLY A 238 7.20 -5.63 2.67
C GLY A 238 8.05 -5.42 1.44
N GLY A 239 7.83 -6.29 0.48
CA GLY A 239 8.47 -6.20 -0.82
C GLY A 239 7.80 -7.11 -1.82
N GLY A 240 8.11 -6.86 -3.08
CA GLY A 240 7.56 -7.62 -4.18
C GLY A 240 8.44 -7.55 -5.40
N MET A 241 7.96 -8.24 -6.42
CA MET A 241 8.52 -8.24 -7.74
C MET A 241 7.42 -7.99 -8.76
N ARG A 242 7.78 -7.30 -9.84
CA ARG A 242 6.91 -7.00 -10.96
C ARG A 242 7.56 -7.50 -12.25
N PHE A 243 6.72 -8.06 -13.11
CA PHE A 243 7.09 -8.52 -14.45
C PHE A 243 6.27 -7.74 -15.46
N LYS A 244 6.93 -7.10 -16.41
CA LYS A 244 6.29 -6.43 -17.54
C LYS A 244 5.85 -7.48 -18.56
N VAL A 245 4.56 -7.50 -18.90
CA VAL A 245 4.02 -8.37 -19.95
C VAL A 245 4.02 -7.62 -21.28
N ASN A 246 3.62 -6.34 -21.26
CA ASN A 246 3.75 -5.42 -22.38
C ASN A 246 3.90 -3.99 -21.85
N ASN A 247 3.87 -2.99 -22.73
CA ASN A 247 4.03 -1.59 -22.31
C ASN A 247 2.99 -1.17 -21.25
N ARG A 248 1.75 -1.63 -21.30
CA ARG A 248 0.72 -1.21 -20.33
C ARG A 248 0.45 -2.23 -19.23
N LEU A 249 0.65 -3.51 -19.49
CA LEU A 249 0.29 -4.60 -18.57
C LEU A 249 1.52 -5.23 -17.96
N GLY A 250 1.43 -5.53 -16.67
CA GLY A 250 2.40 -6.32 -15.92
C GLY A 250 1.70 -7.30 -14.98
N ALA A 251 2.48 -8.19 -14.40
CA ALA A 251 2.10 -9.04 -13.28
C ALA A 251 2.94 -8.67 -12.07
N PHE A 252 2.44 -8.94 -10.86
CA PHE A 252 3.19 -8.74 -9.63
C PHE A 252 3.02 -9.91 -8.67
N LEU A 253 4.01 -10.05 -7.79
CA LEU A 253 3.99 -10.92 -6.63
C LEU A 253 4.54 -10.11 -5.46
N GLU A 254 3.81 -10.08 -4.35
CA GLU A 254 4.13 -9.23 -3.21
C GLU A 254 3.88 -9.95 -1.89
N ALA A 255 4.80 -9.79 -0.95
CA ALA A 255 4.61 -10.18 0.44
C ALA A 255 4.74 -8.94 1.32
N GLN A 256 3.77 -8.74 2.19
CA GLN A 256 3.77 -7.65 3.18
C GLN A 256 3.68 -8.25 4.58
N TYR A 257 4.20 -7.55 5.57
CA TYR A 257 3.97 -7.80 6.97
C TYR A 257 3.31 -6.57 7.57
N ASN A 258 2.12 -6.78 8.14
CA ASN A 258 1.28 -5.73 8.68
C ASN A 258 1.21 -5.89 10.20
N MET A 259 1.80 -4.93 10.91
CA MET A 259 1.91 -4.87 12.36
C MET A 259 0.75 -4.07 12.92
N THR A 260 -0.16 -4.72 13.64
CA THR A 260 -1.38 -4.11 14.16
C THR A 260 -1.20 -3.67 15.62
N THR A 261 -1.78 -2.54 16.00
CA THR A 261 -1.60 -1.94 17.34
C THR A 261 -2.52 -2.52 18.42
N TYR A 262 -3.28 -3.58 18.14
CA TYR A 262 -4.21 -4.13 19.13
C TYR A 262 -3.44 -4.90 20.22
N GLU A 263 -3.53 -4.41 21.47
CA GLU A 263 -2.98 -5.01 22.70
C GLU A 263 -1.45 -5.24 22.75
N GLY A 264 -0.64 -4.35 22.16
CA GLY A 264 0.81 -4.43 22.27
C GLY A 264 1.51 -3.10 22.00
N PHE A 265 2.49 -2.76 22.84
CA PHE A 265 3.33 -1.57 22.74
C PHE A 265 3.81 -1.34 21.29
N PHE A 266 3.70 -0.09 20.84
CA PHE A 266 4.04 0.43 19.50
C PHE A 266 5.44 0.03 19.00
N TRP A 267 6.32 -0.44 19.89
CA TRP A 267 7.74 -0.48 19.61
C TRP A 267 8.28 -1.82 19.10
N PHE A 268 7.91 -3.02 19.57
CA PHE A 268 8.64 -4.22 19.09
C PHE A 268 7.94 -5.58 18.98
N PHE A 269 6.68 -5.81 19.40
CA PHE A 269 6.08 -7.16 19.32
C PHE A 269 4.54 -7.14 19.21
N GLY A 270 3.99 -6.38 18.26
CA GLY A 270 2.54 -6.35 18.00
C GLY A 270 2.06 -7.57 17.23
N ARG A 271 0.79 -7.96 17.43
CA ARG A 271 0.11 -8.96 16.59
C ARG A 271 0.10 -8.47 15.14
N GLY A 272 0.28 -9.37 14.17
CA GLY A 272 0.39 -8.97 12.78
C GLY A 272 -0.19 -9.98 11.80
N TYR A 273 -0.05 -9.70 10.52
CA TYR A 273 -0.42 -10.66 9.47
C TYR A 273 0.44 -10.47 8.24
N PHE A 274 0.55 -11.54 7.45
CA PHE A 274 1.32 -11.62 6.22
C PHE A 274 0.38 -11.90 5.05
N PRO A 275 -0.10 -10.89 4.32
CA PRO A 275 -0.71 -11.14 3.02
C PRO A 275 0.38 -11.43 1.99
N ILE A 276 0.23 -12.56 1.30
CA ILE A 276 1.01 -12.89 0.10
C ILE A 276 0.06 -12.77 -1.08
N ARG A 277 0.38 -11.87 -2.02
CA ARG A 277 -0.51 -11.40 -3.08
C ARG A 277 0.14 -11.57 -4.43
N ALA A 278 -0.66 -11.92 -5.42
CA ALA A 278 -0.25 -11.88 -6.82
C ALA A 278 -1.38 -11.32 -7.67
N GLY A 279 -1.03 -10.68 -8.78
CA GLY A 279 -2.04 -10.05 -9.61
C GLY A 279 -1.48 -9.37 -10.84
N VAL A 280 -2.28 -8.46 -11.38
CA VAL A 280 -1.98 -7.69 -12.59
C VAL A 280 -1.82 -6.21 -12.26
N THR A 281 -0.95 -5.55 -13.01
CA THR A 281 -0.73 -4.11 -12.95
C THR A 281 -0.98 -3.50 -14.31
N TYR A 282 -1.65 -2.35 -14.35
CA TYR A 282 -1.83 -1.50 -15.52
C TYR A 282 -1.10 -0.18 -15.34
N THR A 283 -0.30 0.18 -16.34
CA THR A 283 0.59 1.34 -16.36
C THR A 283 0.00 2.45 -17.23
N PHE A 284 -0.20 3.62 -16.64
CA PHE A 284 -0.59 4.85 -17.32
C PHE A 284 0.67 5.68 -17.62
N TYR A 285 0.76 6.15 -18.87
CA TYR A 285 1.85 6.97 -19.40
C TYR A 285 1.40 8.41 -19.58
#